data_AF-A0A8S3Y5G1-F1
#
_entry.id   AF-A0A8S3Y5G1-F1
#
_cell.length_a   1.000
_cell.length_b   1.000
_cell.length_c   1.000
_cell.angle_alpha   90.00
_cell.angle_beta   90.00
_cell.angle_gamma   90.00
#
_symmetry.space_group_name_H-M   'P 1'
#
loop_
_entity.id
_entity.type
_entity.pdbx_description
1 polymer ?
#
loop_
_entity_poly.entity_id
_entity_poly.type
_entity_poly.pdbx_seq_one_letter_code
_entity_poly.pdbx_strand_id
1 'polypeptide(L)'
;MAEVGFPGQHTTTTTVTSSTTVQTNIRFDPLYLKTIPGILKIAQVACSLLGFICIQFSSFNNMGKGTYFSWISMIAFWFTGILLGLYLFHMVEKFYKIPWLKIEFVFCALWTLLYVLAASLAITVRDKPHSAAAFFGFVATAAYAMDAFVKWRAVRAGGLAQGSRVVSKQTTSTVHTPPPREGY
;
A
#
# COMPACT_ATOMS: atom_id res chain seq x y z
N MET A 1 -42.37 49.12 -25.42
CA MET A 1 -41.75 47.79 -25.38
C MET A 1 -40.39 47.91 -24.72
N ALA A 2 -40.34 47.73 -23.40
CA ALA A 2 -39.10 47.81 -22.64
C ALA A 2 -38.39 46.47 -22.70
N GLU A 3 -37.11 46.49 -23.10
CA GLU A 3 -36.23 45.34 -23.23
C GLU A 3 -35.98 44.75 -21.83
N VAL A 4 -36.40 43.51 -21.62
CA VAL A 4 -36.18 42.76 -20.38
C VAL A 4 -34.70 42.40 -20.33
N GLY A 5 -33.90 43.27 -19.71
CA GLY A 5 -32.47 43.06 -19.50
C GLY A 5 -32.22 41.80 -18.68
N PHE A 6 -31.57 40.81 -19.30
CA PHE A 6 -31.13 39.57 -18.66
C PHE A 6 -30.01 39.90 -17.64
N PRO A 7 -30.11 39.51 -16.36
CA PRO A 7 -29.06 39.81 -15.38
C PRO A 7 -27.78 39.07 -15.76
N GLY A 8 -26.74 39.85 -16.09
CA GLY A 8 -25.42 39.37 -16.47
C GLY A 8 -24.62 38.85 -15.28
N GLN A 9 -23.93 37.74 -15.53
CA GLN A 9 -22.88 37.10 -14.73
C GLN A 9 -23.34 36.17 -13.60
N HIS A 10 -23.26 34.86 -13.88
CA HIS A 10 -23.22 33.80 -12.89
C HIS A 10 -21.75 33.46 -12.58
N THR A 11 -21.28 33.75 -11.36
CA THR A 11 -19.99 33.22 -10.88
C THR A 11 -20.25 31.89 -10.17
N THR A 12 -19.97 30.78 -10.86
CA THR A 12 -20.09 29.43 -10.30
C THR A 12 -18.78 29.02 -9.64
N THR A 13 -18.70 29.15 -8.32
CA THR A 13 -17.54 28.65 -7.55
C THR A 13 -17.77 27.19 -7.18
N THR A 14 -17.05 26.28 -7.83
CA THR A 14 -17.10 24.84 -7.48
C THR A 14 -16.10 24.55 -6.37
N THR A 15 -16.57 24.44 -5.14
CA THR A 15 -15.74 24.00 -3.99
C THR A 15 -15.76 22.48 -3.91
N VAL A 16 -14.66 21.82 -4.26
CA VAL A 16 -14.53 20.36 -4.14
C VAL A 16 -14.18 19.99 -2.70
N THR A 17 -15.20 19.77 -1.86
CA THR A 17 -15.01 19.27 -0.50
C THR A 17 -14.82 17.76 -0.52
N SER A 18 -13.57 17.29 -0.41
CA SER A 18 -13.28 15.85 -0.33
C SER A 18 -13.47 15.33 1.10
N SER A 19 -14.69 14.91 1.47
CA SER A 19 -14.93 14.23 2.75
C SER A 19 -14.58 12.73 2.63
N THR A 20 -13.54 12.29 3.34
CA THR A 20 -13.16 10.87 3.36
C THR A 20 -13.97 10.15 4.45
N THR A 21 -15.09 9.52 4.07
CA THR A 21 -15.88 8.68 4.98
C THR A 21 -15.35 7.25 4.97
N VAL A 22 -14.63 6.87 6.02
CA VAL A 22 -14.12 5.51 6.22
C VAL A 22 -15.02 4.81 7.22
N GLN A 23 -15.57 3.66 6.84
CA GLN A 23 -16.42 2.85 7.73
C GLN A 23 -15.54 2.20 8.79
N THR A 24 -15.49 2.78 10.01
CA THR A 24 -14.61 2.30 11.09
C THR A 24 -15.13 1.06 11.83
N ASN A 25 -15.88 0.19 11.17
CA ASN A 25 -16.40 -1.03 11.79
C ASN A 25 -15.35 -2.14 11.69
N ILE A 26 -14.90 -2.66 12.84
CA ILE A 26 -13.94 -3.76 12.90
C ILE A 26 -14.66 -5.02 12.44
N ARG A 27 -14.43 -5.41 11.18
CA ARG A 27 -14.98 -6.64 10.62
C ARG A 27 -13.84 -7.50 10.10
N PHE A 28 -13.86 -8.77 10.50
CA PHE A 28 -13.00 -9.78 9.90
C PHE A 28 -13.51 -10.05 8.49
N ASP A 29 -12.75 -9.62 7.48
CA ASP A 29 -13.11 -9.86 6.09
C ASP A 29 -12.14 -10.83 5.40
N PRO A 30 -12.47 -12.12 5.33
CA PRO A 30 -11.65 -13.10 4.62
C PRO A 30 -11.61 -12.83 3.11
N LEU A 31 -12.50 -12.00 2.55
CA LEU A 31 -12.43 -11.59 1.15
C LEU A 31 -11.17 -10.77 0.87
N TYR A 32 -10.59 -10.10 1.87
CA TYR A 32 -9.32 -9.37 1.71
C TYR A 32 -8.18 -10.30 1.30
N LEU A 33 -8.15 -11.53 1.79
CA LEU A 33 -7.14 -12.54 1.40
C LEU A 33 -7.22 -12.91 -0.08
N LYS A 34 -8.38 -12.72 -0.71
CA LYS A 34 -8.63 -13.02 -2.12
C LYS A 34 -8.33 -11.82 -3.03
N THR A 35 -8.05 -10.65 -2.46
CA THR A 35 -7.64 -9.47 -3.23
C THR A 35 -6.20 -9.60 -3.69
N ILE A 36 -5.85 -8.94 -4.79
CA ILE A 36 -4.47 -8.89 -5.32
C ILE A 36 -3.44 -8.52 -4.22
N PRO A 37 -3.61 -7.45 -3.42
CA PRO A 37 -2.66 -7.12 -2.36
C PRO A 37 -2.63 -8.16 -1.22
N GLY A 38 -3.74 -8.83 -0.92
CA GLY A 38 -3.79 -9.91 0.05
C GLY A 38 -2.97 -11.12 -0.39
N ILE A 39 -3.16 -11.58 -1.64
CA ILE A 39 -2.43 -12.72 -2.22
C ILE A 39 -0.92 -12.43 -2.28
N LEU A 40 -0.53 -11.21 -2.68
CA LEU A 40 0.87 -10.78 -2.71
C LEU A 40 1.52 -10.85 -1.32
N LYS A 41 0.82 -10.39 -0.27
CA LYS A 41 1.30 -10.49 1.11
C LYS A 41 1.42 -11.94 1.58
N ILE A 42 0.47 -12.81 1.25
CA ILE A 42 0.54 -14.24 1.58
C ILE A 42 1.75 -14.88 0.91
N ALA A 43 1.98 -14.58 -0.37
CA ALA A 43 3.13 -15.08 -1.11
C ALA A 43 4.46 -14.61 -0.48
N GLN A 44 4.54 -13.33 -0.07
CA GLN A 44 5.71 -12.78 0.62
C GLN A 44 5.98 -13.49 1.96
N VAL A 45 4.94 -13.74 2.77
CA VAL A 45 5.04 -14.43 4.07
C VAL A 45 5.43 -15.90 3.88
N ALA A 46 4.85 -16.58 2.88
CA ALA A 46 5.15 -17.98 2.60
C ALA A 46 6.59 -18.14 2.10
N CYS A 47 7.03 -17.29 1.16
CA CYS A 47 8.40 -17.36 0.63
C CYS A 47 9.45 -16.99 1.67
N SER A 48 9.18 -16.03 2.56
CA SER A 48 10.09 -15.68 3.65
C SER A 48 10.23 -16.80 4.68
N LEU A 49 9.13 -17.46 5.04
CA LEU A 49 9.14 -18.61 5.94
C LEU A 49 9.87 -19.81 5.33
N LEU A 50 9.56 -20.15 4.08
CA LEU A 50 10.21 -21.26 3.37
C LEU A 50 11.71 -21.01 3.19
N GLY A 51 12.09 -19.79 2.78
CA GLY A 51 13.50 -19.41 2.67
C GLY A 51 14.25 -19.52 4.01
N PHE A 52 13.64 -19.05 5.11
CA PHE A 52 14.19 -19.17 6.45
C PHE A 52 14.39 -20.63 6.87
N ILE A 53 13.37 -21.47 6.68
CA ILE A 53 13.43 -22.90 6.96
C ILE A 53 14.56 -23.55 6.16
N CYS A 54 14.68 -23.27 4.86
CA CYS A 54 15.76 -23.80 4.04
C CYS A 54 17.16 -23.47 4.58
N ILE A 55 17.40 -22.24 5.06
CA ILE A 55 18.68 -21.86 5.68
C ILE A 55 18.90 -22.58 7.01
N GLN A 56 17.86 -22.74 7.82
CA GLN A 56 17.97 -23.37 9.14
C GLN A 56 18.34 -24.86 9.07
N PHE A 57 17.89 -25.55 8.02
CA PHE A 57 18.24 -26.95 7.74
C PHE A 57 19.61 -27.13 7.08
N SER A 58 20.31 -26.06 6.69
CA SER A 58 21.67 -26.17 6.18
C SER A 58 22.69 -26.36 7.32
N SER A 59 23.66 -27.25 7.11
CA SER A 59 24.82 -27.41 8.01
C SER A 59 25.71 -26.17 8.11
N PHE A 60 25.57 -25.20 7.20
CA PHE A 60 26.30 -23.92 7.21
C PHE A 60 25.46 -22.74 7.72
N ASN A 61 24.45 -23.01 8.53
CA ASN A 61 23.56 -22.01 9.14
C ASN A 61 24.30 -20.89 9.91
N ASN A 62 25.50 -21.16 10.44
CA ASN A 62 26.34 -20.20 11.18
C ASN A 62 27.29 -19.36 10.30
N MET A 63 27.27 -19.56 8.98
CA MET A 63 28.01 -18.70 8.07
C MET A 63 27.32 -17.33 8.02
N GLY A 64 28.07 -16.23 8.07
CA GLY A 64 27.49 -14.87 8.10
C GLY A 64 26.49 -14.56 6.97
N LYS A 65 26.60 -15.27 5.84
CA LYS A 65 25.64 -15.23 4.71
C LYS A 65 24.27 -15.80 5.07
N GLY A 66 24.23 -16.95 5.76
CA GLY A 66 22.98 -17.59 6.22
C GLY A 66 22.32 -16.75 7.32
N THR A 67 23.11 -16.21 8.25
CA THR A 67 22.60 -15.32 9.31
C THR A 67 21.95 -14.06 8.74
N TYR A 68 22.56 -13.45 7.70
CA TYR A 68 21.98 -12.29 7.01
C TYR A 68 20.62 -12.61 6.36
N PHE A 69 20.52 -13.73 5.63
CA PHE A 69 19.26 -14.17 5.02
C PHE A 69 18.19 -14.42 6.08
N SER A 70 18.55 -15.09 7.18
CA SER A 70 17.63 -15.37 8.28
C SER A 70 17.11 -14.10 8.96
N TRP A 71 17.97 -13.10 9.17
CA TRP A 71 17.57 -11.83 9.78
C TRP A 71 16.57 -11.06 8.91
N ILE A 72 16.84 -10.96 7.61
CA ILE A 72 15.94 -10.33 6.64
C ILE A 72 14.60 -11.07 6.57
N SER A 73 14.65 -12.40 6.56
CA SER A 73 13.46 -13.24 6.46
C SER A 73 12.57 -13.15 7.69
N MET A 74 13.15 -13.08 8.89
CA MET A 74 12.37 -12.91 10.11
C MET A 74 11.70 -11.54 10.19
N ILE A 75 12.41 -10.45 9.88
CA ILE A 75 11.80 -9.13 9.91
C ILE A 75 10.74 -8.98 8.80
N ALA A 76 11.00 -9.52 7.60
CA ALA A 76 10.00 -9.63 6.54
C ALA A 76 8.72 -10.30 7.04
N PHE A 77 8.87 -11.50 7.61
CA PHE A 77 7.77 -12.33 8.08
C PHE A 77 6.91 -11.60 9.13
N TRP A 78 7.54 -11.06 10.18
CA TRP A 78 6.81 -10.35 11.22
C TRP A 78 6.15 -9.08 10.71
N PHE A 79 6.86 -8.25 9.95
CA PHE A 79 6.30 -6.99 9.47
C PHE A 79 5.14 -7.20 8.48
N THR A 80 5.31 -8.09 7.51
CA THR A 80 4.24 -8.41 6.54
C THR A 80 3.08 -9.18 7.16
N GLY A 81 3.35 -10.07 8.12
CA GLY A 81 2.33 -10.80 8.86
C GLY A 81 1.48 -9.88 9.74
N ILE A 82 2.11 -8.96 10.49
CA ILE A 82 1.40 -7.96 11.29
C ILE A 82 0.56 -7.05 10.39
N LEU A 83 1.13 -6.58 9.27
CA LEU A 83 0.37 -5.80 8.29
C LEU A 83 -0.82 -6.58 7.75
N LEU A 84 -0.63 -7.85 7.35
CA LEU A 84 -1.71 -8.70 6.87
C LEU A 84 -2.84 -8.78 7.92
N GLY A 85 -2.51 -8.97 9.19
CA GLY A 85 -3.46 -8.94 10.29
C GLY A 85 -4.20 -7.61 10.43
N LEU A 86 -3.48 -6.48 10.43
CA LEU A 86 -4.07 -5.14 10.51
C LEU A 86 -5.06 -4.87 9.36
N TYR A 87 -4.72 -5.32 8.15
CA TYR A 87 -5.58 -5.22 6.99
C TYR A 87 -6.82 -6.14 7.11
N LEU A 88 -6.64 -7.37 7.60
CA LEU A 88 -7.73 -8.33 7.80
C LEU A 88 -8.80 -7.85 8.78
N PHE A 89 -8.38 -7.17 9.85
CA PHE A 89 -9.25 -6.59 10.87
C PHE A 89 -9.76 -5.18 10.51
N HIS A 90 -9.46 -4.67 9.30
CA HIS A 90 -9.77 -3.28 8.91
C HIS A 90 -9.25 -2.23 9.92
N MET A 91 -8.20 -2.56 10.69
CA MET A 91 -7.64 -1.66 11.69
C MET A 91 -6.89 -0.49 11.03
N VAL A 92 -6.40 -0.70 9.80
CA VAL A 92 -5.75 0.33 8.94
C VAL A 92 -6.70 1.51 8.69
N GLU A 93 -8.00 1.25 8.56
CA GLU A 93 -9.03 2.26 8.32
C GLU A 93 -9.30 3.15 9.54
N LYS A 94 -9.12 2.61 10.76
CA LYS A 94 -9.21 3.39 11.99
C LYS A 94 -8.06 4.39 12.13
N PHE A 95 -6.90 4.09 11.53
CA PHE A 95 -5.72 4.95 11.48
C PHE A 95 -5.55 5.64 10.11
N TYR A 96 -6.63 6.15 9.52
CA TYR A 96 -6.62 6.82 8.21
C TYR A 96 -5.67 8.04 8.11
N LYS A 97 -5.28 8.64 9.24
CA LYS A 97 -4.31 9.75 9.28
C LYS A 97 -2.88 9.31 8.91
N ILE A 98 -2.55 8.03 9.09
CA ILE A 98 -1.23 7.51 8.78
C ILE A 98 -1.20 7.14 7.29
N PRO A 99 -0.22 7.63 6.50
CA PRO A 99 -0.09 7.30 5.09
C PRO A 99 0.46 5.87 4.90
N TRP A 100 -0.33 4.86 5.30
CA TRP A 100 0.04 3.44 5.26
C TRP A 100 0.55 3.00 3.89
N LEU A 101 -0.10 3.43 2.81
CA LEU A 101 0.31 3.10 1.44
C LEU A 101 1.77 3.53 1.14
N LYS A 102 2.22 4.66 1.68
CA LYS A 102 3.60 5.15 1.49
C LYS A 102 4.59 4.34 2.32
N ILE A 103 4.24 4.04 3.58
CA ILE A 103 5.09 3.24 4.48
C ILE A 103 5.29 1.84 3.88
N GLU A 104 4.22 1.23 3.40
CA GLU A 104 4.29 -0.09 2.77
C GLU A 104 5.08 -0.08 1.46
N PHE A 105 4.95 0.97 0.65
CA PHE A 105 5.73 1.12 -0.56
C PHE A 105 7.23 1.18 -0.25
N VAL A 106 7.64 2.01 0.71
CA VAL A 106 9.04 2.12 1.14
C VAL A 106 9.53 0.79 1.69
N PHE A 107 8.72 0.12 2.51
CA PHE A 107 9.06 -1.19 3.04
C PHE A 107 9.27 -2.21 1.92
N CYS A 108 8.33 -2.33 0.97
CA CYS A 108 8.44 -3.29 -0.14
C CYS A 108 9.66 -3.00 -1.01
N ALA A 109 9.94 -1.72 -1.32
CA ALA A 109 11.10 -1.33 -2.10
C ALA A 109 12.42 -1.70 -1.39
N LEU A 110 12.54 -1.38 -0.09
CA LEU A 110 13.71 -1.71 0.70
C LEU A 110 13.90 -3.24 0.80
N TRP A 111 12.83 -3.98 1.07
CA TRP A 111 12.89 -5.43 1.20
C TRP A 111 13.20 -6.15 -0.11
N THR A 112 12.75 -5.60 -1.24
CA THR A 112 13.12 -6.10 -2.57
C THR A 112 14.64 -6.08 -2.74
N LEU A 113 15.29 -4.96 -2.40
CA LEU A 113 16.76 -4.81 -2.50
C LEU A 113 17.49 -5.76 -1.55
N LEU A 114 17.05 -5.84 -0.30
CA LEU A 114 17.65 -6.72 0.70
C LEU A 114 17.53 -8.20 0.29
N TYR A 115 16.37 -8.64 -0.22
CA TYR A 115 16.20 -10.02 -0.68
C TYR A 115 17.03 -10.35 -1.93
N VAL A 116 17.21 -9.40 -2.87
CA VAL A 116 18.11 -9.61 -4.02
C VAL A 116 19.53 -9.87 -3.55
N LEU A 117 20.03 -9.07 -2.60
CA LEU A 117 21.36 -9.25 -2.03
C LEU A 117 21.46 -10.58 -1.28
N ALA A 118 20.46 -10.90 -0.44
CA ALA A 118 20.45 -12.14 0.33
C ALA A 118 20.42 -13.39 -0.56
N ALA A 119 19.59 -13.39 -1.62
CA ALA A 119 19.50 -14.48 -2.58
C ALA A 119 20.79 -14.63 -3.41
N SER A 120 21.39 -13.50 -3.82
CA SER A 120 22.68 -13.50 -4.53
C SER A 120 23.79 -14.08 -3.66
N LEU A 121 23.84 -13.73 -2.38
CA LEU A 121 24.79 -14.29 -1.42
C LEU A 121 24.55 -15.78 -1.17
N ALA A 122 23.29 -16.22 -1.12
CA ALA A 122 22.94 -17.63 -0.91
C ALA A 122 23.41 -18.53 -2.07
N ILE A 123 23.36 -18.08 -3.33
CA ILE A 123 23.89 -18.86 -4.48
C ILE A 123 25.39 -19.14 -4.36
N THR A 124 26.15 -18.22 -3.76
CA THR A 124 27.61 -18.38 -3.66
C THR A 124 28.03 -19.52 -2.73
N VAL A 125 27.12 -19.96 -1.85
CA VAL A 125 27.34 -21.12 -0.98
C VAL A 125 26.91 -22.35 -1.78
N ARG A 126 27.89 -23.16 -2.22
CA ARG A 126 27.66 -24.38 -3.04
C ARG A 126 27.05 -25.51 -2.21
N ASP A 127 25.89 -25.25 -1.61
CA ASP A 127 25.15 -26.18 -0.78
C ASP A 127 23.70 -26.28 -1.28
N LYS A 128 23.12 -27.48 -1.17
CA LYS A 128 21.77 -27.80 -1.66
C LYS A 128 20.69 -26.94 -1.00
N PRO A 129 20.61 -26.84 0.35
CA PRO A 129 19.64 -25.99 1.03
C PRO A 129 19.84 -24.49 0.75
N HIS A 130 21.08 -24.03 0.57
CA HIS A 130 21.34 -22.63 0.21
C HIS A 130 20.81 -22.28 -1.19
N SER A 131 20.92 -23.20 -2.14
CA SER A 131 20.35 -23.03 -3.49
C SER A 131 18.81 -22.98 -3.45
N ALA A 132 18.17 -23.81 -2.62
CA ALA A 132 16.72 -23.76 -2.41
C ALA A 132 16.28 -22.44 -1.73
N ALA A 133 17.01 -21.99 -0.71
CA ALA A 133 16.76 -20.71 -0.06
C ALA A 133 16.92 -19.53 -1.03
N ALA A 134 17.92 -19.57 -1.92
CA ALA A 134 18.10 -18.57 -2.96
C ALA A 134 16.90 -18.51 -3.91
N PHE A 135 16.38 -19.66 -4.35
CA PHE A 135 15.18 -19.72 -5.20
C PHE A 135 13.99 -19.03 -4.52
N PHE A 136 13.68 -19.40 -3.28
CA PHE A 136 12.59 -18.75 -2.52
C PHE A 136 12.86 -17.27 -2.27
N GLY A 137 14.13 -16.88 -2.08
CA GLY A 137 14.54 -15.48 -1.98
C GLY A 137 14.25 -14.68 -3.25
N PHE A 138 14.55 -15.21 -4.44
CA PHE A 138 14.20 -14.55 -5.71
C PHE A 138 12.70 -14.48 -5.95
N VAL A 139 11.95 -15.51 -5.58
CA VAL A 139 10.49 -15.48 -5.64
C VAL A 139 9.93 -14.42 -4.69
N ALA A 140 10.48 -14.31 -3.47
CA ALA A 140 10.13 -13.25 -2.54
C ALA A 140 10.45 -11.87 -3.12
N THR A 141 11.64 -11.68 -3.73
CA THR A 141 11.99 -10.44 -4.45
C THR A 141 10.93 -10.08 -5.49
N ALA A 142 10.54 -11.02 -6.35
CA ALA A 142 9.53 -10.77 -7.38
C ALA A 142 8.19 -10.38 -6.76
N ALA A 143 7.76 -11.06 -5.68
CA ALA A 143 6.54 -10.73 -4.96
C ALA A 143 6.58 -9.32 -4.32
N TYR A 144 7.70 -8.94 -3.69
CA TYR A 144 7.88 -7.59 -3.15
C TYR A 144 7.96 -6.52 -4.23
N ALA A 145 8.61 -6.81 -5.36
CA ALA A 145 8.71 -5.88 -6.49
C ALA A 145 7.35 -5.64 -7.15
N MET A 146 6.57 -6.70 -7.38
CA MET A 146 5.20 -6.59 -7.92
C MET A 146 4.31 -5.79 -6.97
N ASP A 147 4.40 -6.06 -5.66
CA ASP A 147 3.61 -5.34 -4.67
C ASP A 147 4.01 -3.85 -4.58
N ALA A 148 5.31 -3.55 -4.64
CA ALA A 148 5.82 -2.19 -4.74
C ALA A 148 5.31 -1.48 -6.01
N PHE A 149 5.28 -2.17 -7.15
CA PHE A 149 4.78 -1.59 -8.41
C PHE A 149 3.28 -1.28 -8.35
N VAL A 150 2.47 -2.20 -7.83
CA VAL A 150 1.03 -1.99 -7.63
C VAL A 150 0.79 -0.80 -6.70
N LYS A 151 1.53 -0.74 -5.58
CA LYS A 151 1.44 0.37 -4.63
C LYS A 151 1.94 1.69 -5.23
N TRP A 152 3.00 1.69 -6.01
CA TRP A 152 3.50 2.89 -6.70
C TRP A 152 2.45 3.46 -7.66
N ARG A 153 1.78 2.59 -8.44
CA ARG A 153 0.65 3.00 -9.29
C ARG A 153 -0.49 3.57 -8.47
N ALA A 154 -0.84 2.95 -7.34
CA ALA A 154 -1.87 3.44 -6.44
C ALA A 154 -1.50 4.80 -5.82
N VAL A 155 -0.26 5.00 -5.40
CA VAL A 155 0.24 6.28 -4.86
C VAL A 155 0.17 7.38 -5.93
N ARG A 156 0.58 7.09 -7.18
CA ARG A 156 0.49 8.04 -8.30
C ARG A 156 -0.95 8.40 -8.66
N ALA A 157 -1.89 7.45 -8.54
CA ALA A 157 -3.31 7.70 -8.72
C ALA A 157 -3.94 8.44 -7.51
N GLY A 158 -3.16 8.73 -6.47
CA GLY A 158 -3.67 9.32 -5.24
C GLY A 158 -4.59 8.38 -4.46
N GLY A 159 -4.51 7.07 -4.66
CA GLY A 159 -5.34 6.06 -3.99
C GLY A 159 -5.16 6.03 -2.46
N LEU A 160 -6.17 5.51 -1.76
CA LEU A 160 -6.04 5.14 -0.35
C LEU A 160 -5.49 3.72 -0.22
N ALA A 161 -4.84 3.44 0.91
CA ALA A 161 -4.33 2.11 1.25
C ALA A 161 -5.46 1.06 1.37
N GLN A 162 -6.59 1.49 1.93
CA GLN A 162 -7.85 0.76 2.00
C GLN A 162 -9.01 1.75 2.19
N GLY A 163 -10.18 1.45 1.66
CA GLY A 163 -11.38 2.30 1.73
C GLY A 163 -11.59 3.22 0.51
N SER A 164 -12.85 3.57 0.24
CA SER A 164 -13.25 4.49 -0.82
C SER A 164 -13.25 5.94 -0.33
N ARG A 165 -12.55 6.86 -1.01
CA ARG A 165 -12.84 8.29 -0.83
C ARG A 165 -14.18 8.59 -1.49
N VAL A 166 -15.22 8.80 -0.71
CA VAL A 166 -16.47 9.36 -1.24
C VAL A 166 -16.22 10.85 -1.48
N VAL A 167 -15.74 11.22 -2.67
CA VAL A 167 -15.58 12.63 -3.04
C VAL A 167 -16.98 13.22 -3.27
N SER A 168 -17.57 13.78 -2.22
CA SER A 168 -18.83 14.52 -2.35
C SER A 168 -18.55 15.86 -3.01
N LYS A 169 -18.84 15.98 -4.31
CA LYS A 169 -18.76 17.26 -5.02
C LYS A 169 -19.96 18.12 -4.63
N GLN A 170 -19.81 19.01 -3.65
CA GLN A 170 -20.85 19.99 -3.32
C GLN A 170 -20.70 21.21 -4.23
N THR A 171 -21.69 21.44 -5.10
CA THR A 171 -21.73 22.64 -5.96
C THR A 171 -22.52 23.72 -5.24
N THR A 172 -21.86 24.80 -4.79
CA THR A 172 -22.53 25.94 -4.17
C THR A 172 -22.64 27.09 -5.17
N SER A 173 -23.85 27.42 -5.61
CA SER A 173 -24.12 28.59 -6.46
C SER A 173 -24.40 29.81 -5.58
N THR A 174 -23.45 30.76 -5.49
CA THR A 174 -23.66 32.06 -4.83
C THR A 174 -24.14 33.09 -5.85
N VAL A 175 -25.36 33.61 -5.67
CA VAL A 175 -25.89 34.74 -6.44
C VAL A 175 -25.41 36.04 -5.78
N HIS A 176 -24.54 36.78 -6.46
CA HIS A 176 -24.19 38.13 -6.02
C HIS A 176 -25.07 39.12 -6.80
N THR A 177 -26.11 39.66 -6.15
CA THR A 177 -26.86 40.78 -6.71
C THR A 177 -26.04 42.06 -6.53
N PRO A 178 -25.74 42.82 -7.60
CA PRO A 178 -25.09 44.11 -7.48
C PRO A 178 -25.98 45.08 -6.66
N PRO A 179 -25.37 46.01 -5.90
CA PRO A 179 -26.13 46.94 -5.06
C PRO A 179 -27.08 47.80 -5.91
N PRO A 180 -28.26 48.18 -5.36
CA PRO A 180 -29.20 49.02 -6.09
C PRO A 180 -28.51 50.34 -6.47
N ARG A 181 -28.60 50.75 -7.73
CA ARG A 181 -28.21 52.11 -8.11
C ARG A 181 -29.17 53.07 -7.41
N GLU A 182 -28.68 53.80 -6.42
CA GLU A 182 -29.38 54.97 -5.88
C GLU A 182 -29.51 55.98 -7.03
N GLY A 183 -30.73 56.15 -7.51
CA GLY A 183 -31.08 57.21 -8.46
C GLY A 183 -31.27 58.52 -7.72
N TYR A 184 -30.52 59.53 -8.16
CA TYR A 184 -30.68 60.95 -7.79
C TYR A 184 -31.96 61.54 -8.39
#